data_AF-A0A2D7WA42-F1
#
_entry.id   AF-A0A2D7WA42-F1
#
_cell.length_a   1.000
_cell.length_b   1.000
_cell.length_c   1.000
_cell.angle_alpha   90.00
_cell.angle_beta   90.00
_cell.angle_gamma   90.00
#
_symmetry.space_group_name_H-M   'P 1'
#
loop_
_entity.id
_entity.type
_entity.pdbx_description
1 polymer ?
#
loop_
_entity_poly.entity_id
_entity_poly.type
_entity_poly.pdbx_seq_one_letter_code
_entity_poly.pdbx_strand_id
1 'polypeptide(L)'
;MRKGFTDLGTQSNMKSEEEEIWAIVRTWLSVTRIIIFVSVILVTEFSSDYFINDISAGLWSLIFGVPGFLLISALIIFGDKRYAPEEDRKRLEKAEKITSRFEEKRAYLHPIKKRI
;
A
#
# COMPACT_ATOMS: atom_id res chain seq x y z
N MET A 1 -26.55 15.91 35.34
CA MET A 1 -26.21 16.30 33.95
C MET A 1 -24.69 16.15 33.69
N ARG A 2 -24.09 14.96 33.92
CA ARG A 2 -22.63 14.69 33.78
C ARG A 2 -22.29 13.52 32.83
N LYS A 3 -23.27 13.01 32.08
CA LYS A 3 -23.04 11.88 31.15
C LYS A 3 -22.36 12.29 29.84
N GLY A 4 -22.45 13.56 29.43
CA GLY A 4 -21.91 14.03 28.14
C GLY A 4 -20.40 14.24 28.09
N PHE A 5 -19.73 14.55 29.21
CA PHE A 5 -18.29 14.82 29.22
C PHE A 5 -17.44 13.54 29.26
N THR A 6 -17.90 12.51 29.97
CA THR A 6 -17.22 11.21 30.07
C THR A 6 -17.26 10.41 28.75
N ASP A 7 -18.27 10.62 27.92
CA ASP A 7 -18.43 9.92 26.64
C ASP A 7 -17.49 10.46 25.55
N LEU A 8 -17.25 11.78 25.53
CA LEU A 8 -16.34 12.43 24.57
C LEU A 8 -14.86 12.07 24.82
N GLY A 9 -14.44 11.99 26.08
CA GLY A 9 -13.07 11.59 26.44
C GLY A 9 -12.79 10.11 26.11
N THR A 10 -13.79 9.25 26.22
CA THR A 10 -13.63 7.80 25.94
C THR A 10 -13.61 7.52 24.43
N GLN A 11 -14.49 8.16 23.65
CA GLN A 11 -14.50 7.99 22.19
C GLN A 11 -13.24 8.56 21.50
N SER A 12 -12.75 9.70 21.96
CA SER A 12 -11.52 10.29 21.40
C SER A 12 -10.29 9.42 21.68
N ASN A 13 -10.19 8.84 22.87
CA ASN A 13 -9.11 7.93 23.21
C ASN A 13 -9.17 6.64 22.37
N MET A 14 -10.33 5.98 22.27
CA MET A 14 -10.48 4.76 21.45
C MET A 14 -10.10 4.98 19.98
N LYS A 15 -10.51 6.11 19.38
CA LYS A 15 -10.15 6.42 17.99
C LYS A 15 -8.64 6.62 17.81
N SER A 16 -7.96 7.21 18.80
CA SER A 16 -6.51 7.37 18.80
C SER A 16 -5.79 6.02 18.92
N GLU A 17 -6.27 5.15 19.81
CA GLU A 17 -5.71 3.80 20.01
C GLU A 17 -5.84 2.93 18.74
N GLU A 18 -6.99 2.99 18.04
CA GLU A 18 -7.19 2.28 16.76
C GLU A 18 -6.20 2.75 15.67
N GLU A 19 -5.92 4.05 15.59
CA GLU A 19 -4.98 4.63 14.62
C GLU A 19 -3.53 4.18 14.90
N GLU A 20 -3.12 4.14 16.17
CA GLU A 20 -1.79 3.66 16.58
C GLU A 20 -1.60 2.16 16.29
N ILE A 21 -2.60 1.33 16.63
CA ILE A 21 -2.58 -0.10 16.32
C ILE A 21 -2.49 -0.29 14.80
N TRP A 22 -3.28 0.47 14.04
CA TRP A 22 -3.25 0.42 12.58
C TRP A 22 -1.87 0.78 12.03
N ALA A 23 -1.18 1.78 12.59
CA ALA A 23 0.17 2.16 12.14
C ALA A 23 1.18 0.99 12.28
N ILE A 24 1.10 0.24 13.39
CA ILE A 24 1.94 -0.95 13.61
C ILE A 24 1.58 -2.06 12.61
N VAL A 25 0.29 -2.35 12.44
CA VAL A 25 -0.20 -3.38 11.51
C VAL A 25 0.20 -3.05 10.07
N ARG A 26 0.00 -1.80 9.64
CA ARG A 26 0.43 -1.29 8.32
C ARG A 26 1.92 -1.50 8.10
N THR A 27 2.74 -1.25 9.12
CA THR A 27 4.19 -1.43 9.03
C THR A 27 4.54 -2.89 8.80
N TRP A 28 3.97 -3.81 9.58
CA TRP A 28 4.18 -5.25 9.39
C TRP A 28 3.67 -5.75 8.03
N LEU A 29 2.49 -5.30 7.59
CA LEU A 29 1.97 -5.61 6.25
C LEU A 29 2.93 -5.15 5.15
N SER A 30 3.53 -3.96 5.32
CA SER A 30 4.51 -3.43 4.36
C SER A 30 5.80 -4.26 4.34
N VAL A 31 6.30 -4.70 5.50
CA VAL A 31 7.46 -5.60 5.59
C VAL A 31 7.16 -6.95 4.93
N THR A 32 5.98 -7.52 5.19
CA THR A 32 5.55 -8.79 4.57
C THR A 32 5.56 -8.72 3.04
N ARG A 33 5.22 -7.57 2.43
CA ARG A 33 5.32 -7.40 0.97
C ARG A 33 6.75 -7.56 0.46
N ILE A 34 7.72 -7.04 1.20
CA ILE A 34 9.15 -7.18 0.86
C ILE A 34 9.55 -8.65 0.98
N ILE A 35 9.12 -9.31 2.05
CA ILE A 35 9.39 -10.75 2.25
C ILE A 35 8.81 -11.57 1.09
N ILE A 36 7.56 -11.34 0.69
CA ILE A 36 6.96 -12.03 -0.45
C ILE A 36 7.78 -11.80 -1.72
N PHE A 37 8.18 -10.55 -1.98
CA PHE A 37 8.95 -10.23 -3.18
C PHE A 37 10.32 -10.95 -3.20
N VAL A 38 11.03 -10.94 -2.06
CA VAL A 38 12.30 -11.66 -1.91
C VAL A 38 12.09 -13.16 -2.04
N SER A 39 11.06 -13.72 -1.41
CA SER A 39 10.72 -15.13 -1.52
C SER A 39 10.42 -15.53 -2.96
N VAL A 40 9.75 -14.69 -3.75
CA VAL A 40 9.53 -14.98 -5.17
C VAL A 40 10.84 -15.11 -5.90
N ILE A 41 11.75 -14.14 -5.74
CA ILE A 41 13.08 -14.18 -6.37
C ILE A 41 13.86 -15.43 -5.97
N LEU A 42 13.90 -15.73 -4.67
CA LEU A 42 14.62 -16.91 -4.16
C LEU A 42 14.02 -18.20 -4.73
N VAL A 43 12.70 -18.38 -4.64
CA VAL A 43 12.07 -19.59 -5.16
C VAL A 43 12.29 -19.70 -6.67
N THR A 44 12.23 -18.62 -7.42
CA THR A 44 12.52 -18.65 -8.86
C THR A 44 13.95 -19.08 -9.15
N GLU A 45 14.94 -18.55 -8.42
CA GLU A 45 16.35 -18.88 -8.63
C GLU A 45 16.66 -20.34 -8.25
N PHE A 46 16.24 -20.77 -7.06
CA PHE A 46 16.58 -22.08 -6.54
C PHE A 46 15.75 -23.22 -7.13
N SER A 47 14.64 -22.92 -7.81
CA SER A 47 13.72 -23.94 -8.33
C SER A 47 13.84 -24.21 -9.82
N SER A 48 14.98 -23.90 -10.44
CA SER A 48 15.22 -24.14 -11.88
C SER A 48 14.81 -25.54 -12.33
N ASP A 49 15.05 -26.55 -11.50
CA ASP A 49 14.82 -27.96 -11.84
C ASP A 49 13.63 -28.59 -11.08
N TYR A 50 12.89 -27.79 -10.31
CA TYR A 50 11.77 -28.26 -9.49
C TYR A 50 10.44 -27.96 -10.18
N PHE A 51 9.75 -29.01 -10.62
CA PHE A 51 8.44 -28.93 -11.26
C PHE A 51 7.36 -29.56 -10.37
N ILE A 52 6.24 -28.87 -10.24
CA ILE A 52 5.04 -29.32 -9.52
C ILE A 52 3.87 -29.22 -10.50
N ASN A 53 3.20 -30.35 -10.77
CA ASN A 53 2.09 -30.41 -11.75
C ASN A 53 2.48 -29.82 -13.13
N ASP A 54 3.64 -30.22 -13.65
CA ASP A 54 4.22 -29.76 -14.93
C ASP A 54 4.51 -28.25 -15.03
N ILE A 55 4.40 -27.52 -13.91
CA ILE A 55 4.71 -26.09 -13.81
C ILE A 55 5.91 -25.92 -12.88
N SER A 56 6.88 -25.08 -13.28
CA SER A 56 8.05 -24.81 -12.42
C SER A 56 7.61 -24.21 -11.09
N ALA A 57 8.28 -24.58 -10.00
CA ALA A 57 7.95 -24.03 -8.68
C ALA A 57 8.20 -22.50 -8.63
N GLY A 58 9.09 -21.99 -9.49
CA GLY A 58 9.25 -20.55 -9.75
C GLY A 58 7.98 -19.90 -10.33
N LEU A 59 7.27 -20.56 -11.24
CA LEU A 59 6.01 -20.03 -11.77
C LEU A 59 4.87 -20.14 -10.76
N TRP A 60 4.80 -21.22 -9.98
CA TRP A 60 3.87 -21.32 -8.85
C TRP A 60 4.05 -20.20 -7.83
N SER A 61 5.30 -19.87 -7.51
CA SER A 61 5.65 -18.74 -6.67
C SER A 61 5.13 -17.41 -7.23
N LEU A 62 5.19 -17.20 -8.54
CA LEU A 62 4.62 -16.00 -9.16
C LEU A 62 3.08 -15.98 -9.07
N ILE A 63 2.43 -17.12 -9.31
CA ILE A 63 0.97 -17.28 -9.24
C ILE A 63 0.44 -16.91 -7.86
N PHE A 64 1.14 -17.24 -6.77
CA PHE A 64 0.72 -16.86 -5.42
C PHE A 64 1.29 -15.52 -4.95
N GLY A 65 2.53 -15.22 -5.31
CA GLY A 65 3.26 -14.04 -4.85
C GLY A 65 2.64 -12.74 -5.35
N VAL A 66 2.29 -12.66 -6.65
CA VAL A 66 1.70 -11.43 -7.22
C VAL A 66 0.31 -11.16 -6.63
N PRO A 67 -0.65 -12.12 -6.60
CA PRO A 67 -1.92 -11.91 -5.93
C PRO A 67 -1.76 -11.59 -4.44
N GLY A 68 -0.85 -12.27 -3.72
CA GLY A 68 -0.57 -11.97 -2.32
C GLY A 68 -0.09 -10.54 -2.10
N PHE A 69 0.82 -10.07 -2.95
CA PHE A 69 1.32 -8.69 -2.92
C PHE A 69 0.20 -7.67 -3.17
N LEU A 70 -0.66 -7.93 -4.16
CA LEU A 70 -1.79 -7.06 -4.48
C LEU A 70 -2.83 -7.05 -3.35
N LEU A 71 -3.15 -8.20 -2.77
CA LEU A 71 -4.09 -8.31 -1.65
C LEU A 71 -3.61 -7.51 -0.43
N ILE A 72 -2.33 -7.65 -0.05
CA ILE A 72 -1.78 -6.87 1.06
C ILE A 72 -1.79 -5.37 0.73
N SER A 73 -1.46 -5.01 -0.51
CA SER A 73 -1.51 -3.61 -0.96
C SER A 73 -2.92 -3.04 -0.83
N ALA A 74 -3.93 -3.78 -1.31
CA ALA A 74 -5.32 -3.39 -1.17
C ALA A 74 -5.73 -3.28 0.30
N LEU A 75 -5.32 -4.23 1.15
CA LEU A 75 -5.64 -4.23 2.57
C LEU A 75 -5.05 -3.00 3.28
N ILE A 76 -3.83 -2.61 2.95
CA ILE A 76 -3.22 -1.36 3.43
C ILE A 76 -4.07 -0.17 2.99
N ILE A 77 -4.41 -0.06 1.70
CA ILE A 77 -5.19 1.08 1.18
C ILE A 77 -6.56 1.17 1.87
N PHE A 78 -7.27 0.05 1.99
CA PHE A 78 -8.59 0.03 2.63
C PHE A 78 -8.52 0.33 4.12
N GLY A 79 -7.52 -0.21 4.82
CA GLY A 79 -7.35 0.09 6.24
C GLY A 79 -6.87 1.53 6.47
N ASP A 80 -6.05 2.10 5.59
CA ASP A 80 -5.63 3.51 5.65
C ASP A 80 -6.85 4.43 5.59
N LYS A 81 -7.74 4.17 4.64
CA LYS A 81 -8.99 4.90 4.50
C LYS A 81 -9.89 4.77 5.74
N ARG A 82 -9.86 3.63 6.44
CA ARG A 82 -10.78 3.34 7.56
C ARG A 82 -10.26 3.80 8.93
N TYR A 83 -8.96 3.63 9.17
CA TYR A 83 -8.34 3.78 10.49
C TYR A 83 -7.37 4.96 10.57
N ALA A 84 -6.89 5.49 9.43
CA ALA A 84 -5.98 6.65 9.40
C ALA A 84 -6.34 7.65 8.26
N PRO A 85 -7.57 8.20 8.24
CA PRO A 85 -8.06 9.00 7.12
C PRO A 85 -7.30 10.32 6.91
N GLU A 86 -6.77 10.93 7.97
CA GLU A 86 -5.97 12.16 7.86
C GLU A 86 -4.59 11.88 7.22
N GLU A 87 -3.99 10.74 7.52
CA GLU A 87 -2.75 10.31 6.87
C GLU A 87 -2.96 9.93 5.41
N ASP A 88 -4.09 9.28 5.09
CA ASP A 88 -4.48 8.96 3.72
C ASP A 88 -4.64 10.23 2.87
N ARG A 89 -5.33 11.27 3.40
CA ARG A 89 -5.46 12.55 2.69
C ARG A 89 -4.10 13.18 2.37
N LYS A 90 -3.18 13.21 3.34
CA LYS A 90 -1.82 13.74 3.14
C LYS A 90 -1.04 12.96 2.07
N ARG A 91 -1.24 11.64 1.99
CA ARG A 91 -0.61 10.80 0.95
C ARG A 91 -1.16 11.11 -0.44
N LEU A 92 -2.47 11.27 -0.57
CA LEU A 92 -3.12 11.63 -1.83
C LEU A 92 -2.69 13.01 -2.31
N GLU A 93 -2.67 14.02 -1.43
CA GLU A 93 -2.16 15.38 -1.76
C GLU A 93 -0.70 15.34 -2.22
N LYS A 94 0.14 14.53 -1.56
CA LYS A 94 1.54 14.35 -1.96
C LYS A 94 1.66 13.70 -3.34
N ALA A 95 0.84 12.68 -3.62
CA ALA A 95 0.80 12.01 -4.91
C ALA A 95 0.36 12.97 -6.03
N GLU A 96 -0.69 13.76 -5.79
CA GLU A 96 -1.17 14.77 -6.74
C GLU A 96 -0.09 15.82 -7.06
N LYS A 97 0.59 16.34 -6.02
CA LYS A 97 1.69 17.31 -6.17
C LYS A 97 2.88 16.74 -6.96
N ILE A 98 3.14 15.45 -6.84
CA ILE A 98 4.19 14.77 -7.60
C ILE A 98 3.77 14.67 -9.08
N THR A 99 2.53 14.24 -9.35
CA THR A 99 1.99 14.13 -10.70
C THR A 99 1.98 15.47 -11.43
N SER A 100 1.45 16.53 -10.81
CA SER A 100 1.42 17.87 -11.42
C SER A 100 2.82 18.40 -11.72
N ARG A 101 3.79 18.16 -10.83
CA ARG A 101 5.20 18.51 -11.08
C ARG A 101 5.78 17.75 -12.29
N PHE A 102 5.43 16.49 -12.48
CA PHE A 102 5.89 15.71 -13.64
C PHE A 102 5.23 16.19 -14.94
N GLU A 103 3.93 16.48 -14.91
CA GLU A 103 3.21 17.03 -16.06
C GLU A 103 3.75 18.40 -16.47
N GLU A 104 4.00 19.28 -15.50
CA GLU A 104 4.64 20.57 -15.73
C GLU A 104 6.00 20.40 -16.42
N LYS A 105 6.89 19.54 -15.89
CA LYS A 105 8.17 19.24 -16.55
C LYS A 105 8.01 18.70 -17.97
N ARG A 106 7.00 17.85 -18.20
CA ARG A 106 6.73 17.27 -19.53
C ARG A 106 6.21 18.34 -20.50
N ALA A 107 5.37 19.26 -20.03
CA ALA A 107 4.85 20.37 -20.82
C ALA A 107 5.95 21.34 -21.26
N TYR A 108 6.98 21.55 -20.41
CA TYR A 108 8.17 22.32 -20.78
C TYR A 108 9.03 21.60 -21.84
N LEU A 109 9.15 20.27 -21.78
CA LEU A 109 9.99 19.50 -22.72
C LEU A 109 9.34 19.32 -24.09
N HIS A 110 8.02 19.21 -24.16
CA HIS A 110 7.27 19.11 -25.40
C HIS A 110 6.14 20.16 -25.41
N PRO A 111 6.45 21.44 -25.64
CA PRO A 111 5.42 22.45 -25.74
C PRO A 111 4.51 22.10 -26.93
N ILE A 112 3.24 21.84 -26.65
CA ILE A 112 2.23 21.67 -27.70
C ILE A 112 2.16 23.01 -28.44
N LYS A 113 2.77 23.07 -29.62
CA LYS A 113 2.55 24.19 -30.55
C LYS A 113 1.06 24.19 -30.86
N LYS A 114 0.30 25.10 -30.22
CA LYS A 114 -1.05 25.43 -30.65
C LYS A 114 -0.96 25.82 -32.12
N ARG A 115 -1.47 24.98 -33.01
CA ARG A 115 -1.69 25.36 -34.39
C ARG A 115 -2.88 26.32 -34.38
N ILE A 116 -2.58 27.59 -34.62
CA ILE A 116 -3.53 28.59 -35.11
C ILE A 116 -3.83 28.22 -36.57
#